data_AF-A0AAW3YTJ8-F1
#
_entry.id   AF-A0AAW3YTJ8-F1
#
_cell.length_a   1.000
_cell.length_b   1.000
_cell.length_c   1.000
_cell.angle_alpha   90.00
_cell.angle_beta   90.00
_cell.angle_gamma   90.00
#
_symmetry.space_group_name_H-M   'P 1'
#
loop_
_entity.id
_entity.type
_entity.pdbx_description
1 polymer ?
#
loop_
_entity_poly.entity_id
_entity_poly.type
_entity_poly.pdbx_seq_one_letter_code
_entity_poly.pdbx_strand_id
1 'polypeptide(L)'
;MTIKNKFKLRVLFSLTSLVSINIAFANPVIPNDNRTQVNIVNNIPVIDIATPNISRVSHNVYKEFNTSEKGLVFNNSLNGTTSQLVGQLNKSPNLRNRPAGIIVNEVVGGNLSQLKGMIEVAGDFASVVISNPNGISINGLTFSDTIGEANFTTGTITFDKRKNLEESKVTKGHITIGEDGINTRNVNYLNLFSKTIKIDGDIEGDYVSVHAGGVLTDMKNLTYTWIESEGPKPEFSIDTSDIGGIYANRIVVISTDKGTGVNLNDLDGKNLIKINAPYSSTVNINGVFRNDNNNITINANNLNVNGTKLKWSDDKNRWEPI
;
A
#
# COMPACT_ATOMS: atom_id res chain seq x y z
N MET A 1 -23.95 -12.69 -47.27
CA MET A 1 -23.23 -13.54 -46.31
C MET A 1 -21.74 -13.46 -46.62
N THR A 2 -20.94 -12.79 -45.78
CA THR A 2 -19.51 -13.04 -45.48
C THR A 2 -19.06 -11.92 -44.54
N ILE A 3 -19.09 -12.16 -43.23
CA ILE A 3 -18.53 -11.26 -42.22
C ILE A 3 -17.05 -11.64 -42.07
N LYS A 4 -16.14 -10.74 -42.44
CA LYS A 4 -14.70 -10.91 -42.21
C LYS A 4 -14.40 -10.61 -40.75
N ASN A 5 -14.33 -11.65 -39.92
CA ASN A 5 -13.78 -11.58 -38.57
C ASN A 5 -12.27 -11.23 -38.64
N LYS A 6 -11.90 -10.02 -38.21
CA LYS A 6 -10.50 -9.66 -37.94
C LYS A 6 -10.18 -10.07 -36.50
N PHE A 7 -9.64 -11.27 -36.31
CA PHE A 7 -8.93 -11.63 -35.09
C PHE A 7 -7.66 -10.77 -34.99
N LYS A 8 -7.60 -9.86 -34.02
CA LYS A 8 -6.34 -9.21 -33.61
C LYS A 8 -5.62 -10.18 -32.67
N LEU A 9 -4.50 -10.74 -33.14
CA LEU A 9 -3.55 -11.47 -32.32
C LEU A 9 -2.85 -10.46 -31.39
N ARG A 10 -3.18 -10.48 -30.09
CA ARG A 10 -2.43 -9.73 -29.07
C ARG A 10 -1.31 -10.64 -28.57
N VAL A 11 -0.06 -10.18 -28.73
CA VAL A 11 1.12 -10.87 -28.25
C VAL A 11 1.21 -10.65 -26.73
N LEU A 12 1.05 -11.72 -25.96
CA LEU A 12 1.19 -11.73 -24.51
C LEU A 12 2.69 -11.81 -24.19
N PHE A 13 3.32 -10.69 -23.83
CA PHE A 13 4.65 -10.72 -23.24
C PHE A 13 4.48 -10.91 -21.73
N SER A 14 4.48 -12.17 -21.28
CA SER A 14 4.54 -12.46 -19.85
C SER A 14 5.93 -12.09 -19.35
N LEU A 15 5.99 -11.06 -18.51
CA LEU A 15 7.11 -10.85 -17.61
C LEU A 15 7.21 -12.12 -16.75
N THR A 16 8.38 -12.76 -16.71
CA THR A 16 8.60 -13.96 -15.90
C THR A 16 8.10 -13.69 -14.47
N SER A 17 7.00 -14.33 -14.08
CA SER A 17 6.55 -14.27 -12.70
C SER A 17 7.65 -14.86 -11.85
N LEU A 18 8.22 -14.05 -10.95
CA LEU A 18 8.99 -14.59 -9.85
C LEU A 18 8.00 -15.45 -9.08
N VAL A 19 8.16 -16.78 -9.18
CA VAL A 19 7.41 -17.72 -8.37
C VAL A 19 7.75 -17.39 -6.92
N SER A 20 6.79 -16.79 -6.20
CA SER A 20 6.89 -16.56 -4.77
C SER A 20 7.00 -17.92 -4.09
N ILE A 21 8.20 -18.28 -3.65
CA ILE A 21 8.38 -19.44 -2.78
C ILE A 21 7.61 -19.12 -1.50
N ASN A 22 6.51 -19.84 -1.26
CA ASN A 22 5.78 -19.80 0.01
C ASN A 22 6.65 -20.48 1.07
N ILE A 23 7.62 -19.73 1.63
CA ILE A 23 8.37 -20.19 2.79
C ILE A 23 7.43 -20.03 3.99
N ALA A 24 7.05 -21.15 4.61
CA ALA A 24 6.42 -21.10 5.92
C ALA A 24 7.42 -20.48 6.92
N PHE A 25 7.15 -19.26 7.39
CA PHE A 25 8.02 -18.57 8.33
C PHE A 25 7.97 -19.29 9.69
N ALA A 26 9.12 -19.77 10.17
CA ALA A 26 9.24 -20.34 11.51
C ALA A 26 8.96 -19.31 12.62
N ASN A 27 9.17 -18.00 12.33
CA ASN A 27 8.74 -16.86 13.14
C ASN A 27 8.50 -15.67 12.20
N PRO A 28 7.24 -15.30 11.88
CA PRO A 28 6.97 -14.31 10.85
C PRO A 28 7.40 -12.89 11.26
N VAL A 29 7.50 -12.60 12.56
CA VAL A 29 7.93 -11.30 13.09
C VAL A 29 9.08 -11.48 14.07
N ILE A 30 10.21 -10.81 13.82
CA ILE A 30 11.41 -10.88 14.66
C ILE A 30 11.84 -9.46 15.03
N PRO A 31 11.60 -9.01 16.28
CA PRO A 31 12.08 -7.72 16.77
C PRO A 31 13.61 -7.61 16.70
N ASN A 32 14.09 -6.39 16.43
CA ASN A 32 15.51 -6.08 16.41
C ASN A 32 16.04 -5.58 17.77
N ASP A 33 15.15 -5.21 18.68
CA ASP A 33 15.48 -4.78 20.04
C ASP A 33 14.39 -5.16 21.05
N ASN A 34 14.56 -4.77 22.32
CA ASN A 34 13.67 -5.12 23.42
C ASN A 34 12.53 -4.11 23.67
N ARG A 35 12.43 -3.04 22.87
CA ARG A 35 11.36 -2.04 22.99
C ARG A 35 10.03 -2.59 22.49
N THR A 36 10.09 -3.51 21.54
CA THR A 36 8.94 -4.21 20.97
C THR A 36 8.97 -5.67 21.40
N GLN A 37 7.84 -6.19 21.87
CA GLN A 37 7.73 -7.58 22.28
C GLN A 37 6.71 -8.28 21.38
N VAL A 38 7.01 -9.51 20.99
CA VAL A 38 6.14 -10.32 20.13
C VAL A 38 5.82 -11.60 20.88
N ASN A 39 4.53 -11.79 21.13
CA ASN A 39 3.98 -12.99 21.74
C ASN A 39 3.17 -13.74 20.67
N ILE A 40 3.12 -15.07 20.73
CA ILE A 40 2.29 -15.86 19.83
C ILE A 40 1.07 -16.35 20.60
N VAL A 41 -0.12 -15.99 20.14
CA VAL A 41 -1.41 -16.44 20.71
C VAL A 41 -2.20 -17.10 19.59
N ASN A 42 -2.56 -18.38 19.75
CA ASN A 42 -3.28 -19.15 18.72
C ASN A 42 -2.62 -19.10 17.32
N ASN A 43 -1.28 -19.12 17.28
CA ASN A 43 -0.44 -18.98 16.08
C ASN A 43 -0.58 -17.62 15.37
N ILE A 44 -1.05 -16.59 16.05
CA ILE A 44 -1.12 -15.21 15.58
C ILE A 44 -0.10 -14.38 16.39
N PRO A 45 0.79 -13.62 15.74
CA PRO A 45 1.67 -12.71 16.44
C PRO A 45 0.88 -11.54 17.03
N VAL A 46 1.05 -11.35 18.34
CA VAL A 46 0.60 -10.20 19.12
C VAL A 46 1.81 -9.36 19.46
N ILE A 47 1.84 -8.16 18.91
CA ILE A 47 2.93 -7.20 19.06
C ILE A 47 2.55 -6.20 20.14
N ASP A 48 3.18 -6.33 21.31
CA ASP A 48 3.16 -5.30 22.33
C ASP A 48 4.10 -4.18 21.88
N ILE A 49 3.50 -3.15 21.27
CA ILE A 49 4.23 -2.07 20.61
C ILE A 49 5.13 -1.29 21.59
N ALA A 50 6.19 -0.69 21.08
CA ALA A 50 7.10 0.14 21.88
C ALA A 50 6.40 1.34 22.52
N THR A 51 6.89 1.79 23.67
CA THR A 51 6.35 2.97 24.37
C THR A 51 6.32 4.18 23.42
N PRO A 52 5.14 4.78 23.17
CA PRO A 52 5.04 5.94 22.30
C PRO A 52 5.75 7.16 22.87
N ASN A 53 6.31 7.99 21.98
CA ASN A 53 6.87 9.28 22.38
C ASN A 53 5.79 10.32 22.74
N ILE A 54 6.19 11.57 23.03
CA ILE A 54 5.25 12.64 23.39
C ILE A 54 4.22 12.94 22.29
N SER A 55 4.60 12.74 21.02
CA SER A 55 3.74 12.90 19.85
C SER A 55 2.96 11.63 19.49
N ARG A 56 2.95 10.64 20.39
CA ARG A 56 2.26 9.35 20.25
C ARG A 56 2.79 8.49 19.09
N VAL A 57 4.05 8.65 18.70
CA VAL A 57 4.73 7.76 17.75
C VAL A 57 5.33 6.58 18.51
N SER A 58 4.87 5.37 18.22
CA SER A 58 5.51 4.11 18.64
C SER A 58 6.40 3.61 17.52
N HIS A 59 7.71 3.51 17.77
CA HIS A 59 8.69 3.06 16.78
C HIS A 59 9.18 1.65 17.11
N ASN A 60 8.83 0.70 16.25
CA ASN A 60 9.10 -0.72 16.37
C ASN A 60 10.05 -1.12 15.25
N VAL A 61 11.14 -1.81 15.59
CA VAL A 61 12.20 -2.17 14.64
C VAL A 61 12.33 -3.68 14.56
N TYR A 62 12.43 -4.21 13.35
CA TYR A 62 12.38 -5.64 13.08
C TYR A 62 13.54 -6.09 12.18
N LYS A 63 14.03 -7.31 12.41
CA LYS A 63 14.85 -8.04 11.44
C LYS A 63 13.99 -8.67 10.36
N GLU A 64 12.83 -9.19 10.75
CA GLU A 64 11.83 -9.80 9.87
C GLU A 64 10.45 -9.30 10.28
N PHE A 65 9.62 -8.93 9.30
CA PHE A 65 8.23 -8.55 9.53
C PHE A 65 7.36 -9.10 8.41
N ASN A 66 6.67 -10.20 8.70
CA ASN A 66 5.80 -10.93 7.81
C ASN A 66 4.49 -11.24 8.54
N THR A 67 3.42 -11.49 7.81
CA THR A 67 2.14 -11.95 8.34
C THR A 67 1.61 -13.12 7.51
N SER A 68 1.00 -14.09 8.19
CA SER A 68 0.31 -15.20 7.53
C SER A 68 -1.16 -14.85 7.29
N GLU A 69 -1.90 -15.69 6.59
CA GLU A 69 -3.36 -15.54 6.40
C GLU A 69 -4.14 -15.44 7.71
N LYS A 70 -3.57 -15.91 8.83
CA LYS A 70 -4.18 -15.75 10.17
C LYS A 70 -4.10 -14.32 10.71
N GLY A 71 -3.32 -13.44 10.09
CA GLY A 71 -3.17 -12.05 10.47
C GLY A 71 -2.11 -11.78 11.53
N LEU A 72 -2.20 -10.59 12.12
CA LEU A 72 -1.31 -10.02 13.13
C LEU A 72 -2.06 -8.99 13.97
N VAL A 73 -1.73 -8.90 15.26
CA VAL A 73 -2.31 -7.92 16.17
C VAL A 73 -1.24 -6.98 16.72
N PHE A 74 -1.46 -5.68 16.61
CA PHE A 74 -0.76 -4.67 17.41
C PHE A 74 -1.56 -4.42 18.69
N ASN A 75 -0.99 -4.70 19.86
CA ASN A 75 -1.60 -4.36 21.13
C ASN A 75 -1.33 -2.89 21.47
N ASN A 76 -2.28 -2.01 21.15
CA ASN A 76 -2.27 -0.59 21.46
C ASN A 76 -3.23 -0.24 22.62
N SER A 77 -3.52 -1.20 23.51
CA SER A 77 -4.45 -0.99 24.62
C SER A 77 -3.73 -0.59 25.91
N LEU A 78 -4.16 0.52 26.52
CA LEU A 78 -3.71 0.96 27.85
C LEU A 78 -4.34 0.18 29.02
N ASN A 79 -5.55 -0.35 28.83
CA ASN A 79 -6.37 -0.90 29.91
C ASN A 79 -6.79 -2.36 29.67
N GLY A 80 -6.29 -2.99 28.61
CA GLY A 80 -6.84 -4.24 28.08
C GLY A 80 -7.98 -3.99 27.11
N THR A 81 -8.23 -4.94 26.23
CA THR A 81 -9.26 -4.87 25.19
C THR A 81 -9.58 -6.27 24.67
N THR A 82 -10.60 -6.39 23.85
CA THR A 82 -10.89 -7.63 23.12
C THR A 82 -10.44 -7.48 21.68
N SER A 83 -9.44 -8.26 21.28
CA SER A 83 -9.00 -8.39 19.90
C SER A 83 -9.96 -9.28 19.11
N GLN A 84 -10.19 -8.93 17.85
CA GLN A 84 -10.96 -9.71 16.88
C GLN A 84 -10.28 -11.04 16.55
N LEU A 85 -8.94 -11.03 16.48
CA LEU A 85 -8.14 -12.19 16.10
C LEU A 85 -7.81 -13.13 17.26
N VAL A 86 -7.53 -12.60 18.46
CA VAL A 86 -7.01 -13.42 19.58
C VAL A 86 -7.84 -13.34 20.86
N GLY A 87 -8.98 -12.63 20.84
CA GLY A 87 -9.87 -12.51 21.99
C GLY A 87 -9.32 -11.57 23.07
N GLN A 88 -9.53 -11.90 24.34
CA GLN A 88 -9.18 -11.01 25.44
C GLN A 88 -7.65 -10.76 25.50
N LEU A 89 -7.27 -9.49 25.42
CA LEU A 89 -5.92 -9.02 25.62
C LEU A 89 -5.83 -8.17 26.89
N ASN A 90 -4.75 -8.39 27.64
CA ASN A 90 -4.33 -7.46 28.69
C ASN A 90 -3.79 -6.18 28.06
N LYS A 91 -3.62 -5.13 28.88
CA LYS A 91 -2.92 -3.92 28.44
C LYS A 91 -1.54 -4.26 27.90
N SER A 92 -1.09 -3.53 26.89
CA SER A 92 0.29 -3.65 26.43
C SER A 92 1.24 -3.24 27.56
N PRO A 93 2.20 -4.11 27.96
CA PRO A 93 3.11 -3.86 29.07
C PRO A 93 4.04 -2.67 28.82
N ASN A 94 4.23 -2.29 27.55
CA ASN A 94 5.10 -1.19 27.15
C ASN A 94 4.39 0.17 27.18
N LEU A 95 3.05 0.19 27.18
CA LEU A 95 2.28 1.43 27.29
C LEU A 95 2.21 1.88 28.74
N ARG A 96 2.54 3.16 28.98
CA ARG A 96 2.52 3.76 30.32
C ARG A 96 1.26 4.58 30.52
N ASN A 97 1.23 5.78 29.93
CA ASN A 97 0.19 6.79 30.20
C ASN A 97 -0.58 7.21 28.93
N ARG A 98 -0.21 6.70 27.75
CA ARG A 98 -0.83 7.06 26.47
C ARG A 98 -0.70 5.91 25.45
N PRO A 99 -1.70 5.72 24.57
CA PRO A 99 -1.57 4.85 23.42
C PRO A 99 -0.80 5.54 22.29
N ALA A 100 -0.34 4.74 21.33
CA ALA A 100 0.15 5.26 20.07
C ALA A 100 -0.99 5.93 19.28
N GLY A 101 -0.66 6.96 18.52
CA GLY A 101 -1.47 7.48 17.42
C GLY A 101 -0.87 7.08 16.07
N ILE A 102 0.43 6.77 16.04
CA ILE A 102 1.13 6.20 14.88
C ILE A 102 1.99 5.04 15.35
N ILE A 103 1.83 3.88 14.72
CA ILE A 103 2.62 2.67 14.96
C ILE A 103 3.52 2.47 13.75
N VAL A 104 4.79 2.80 13.91
CA VAL A 104 5.82 2.63 12.88
C VAL A 104 6.46 1.26 13.04
N ASN A 105 6.50 0.51 11.96
CA ASN A 105 7.13 -0.79 11.84
C ASN A 105 8.22 -0.73 10.78
N GLU A 106 9.47 -0.63 11.24
CA GLU A 106 10.64 -0.49 10.37
C GLU A 106 11.39 -1.81 10.30
N VAL A 107 11.58 -2.34 9.09
CA VAL A 107 12.41 -3.53 8.86
C VAL A 107 13.81 -3.07 8.48
N VAL A 108 14.78 -3.45 9.30
CA VAL A 108 16.21 -3.17 9.09
C VAL A 108 17.00 -4.42 8.67
N GLY A 109 16.33 -5.58 8.59
CA GLY A 109 16.92 -6.79 8.02
C GLY A 109 17.11 -6.72 6.50
N GLY A 110 17.64 -7.79 5.92
CA GLY A 110 17.95 -7.86 4.48
C GLY A 110 16.82 -8.41 3.59
N ASN A 111 15.72 -8.87 4.18
CA ASN A 111 14.63 -9.53 3.46
C ASN A 111 13.43 -8.58 3.24
N LEU A 112 12.69 -8.83 2.16
CA LEU A 112 11.40 -8.17 1.91
C LEU A 112 10.34 -8.68 2.90
N SER A 113 9.27 -7.91 3.06
CA SER A 113 8.12 -8.30 3.89
C SER A 113 7.05 -8.99 3.06
N GLN A 114 6.51 -10.10 3.54
CA GLN A 114 5.34 -10.78 2.97
C GLN A 114 4.15 -10.64 3.93
N LEU A 115 3.09 -9.97 3.46
CA LEU A 115 1.96 -9.56 4.29
C LEU A 115 0.66 -10.16 3.74
N LYS A 116 0.01 -10.97 4.56
CA LYS A 116 -1.30 -11.61 4.31
C LYS A 116 -2.22 -11.48 5.52
N GLY A 117 -3.51 -11.72 5.32
CA GLY A 117 -4.50 -11.78 6.40
C GLY A 117 -4.83 -10.41 7.01
N MET A 118 -5.46 -10.43 8.18
CA MET A 118 -5.89 -9.20 8.85
C MET A 118 -4.75 -8.56 9.65
N ILE A 119 -4.53 -7.26 9.48
CA ILE A 119 -3.73 -6.44 10.40
C ILE A 119 -4.69 -5.73 11.36
N GLU A 120 -4.61 -6.10 12.63
CA GLU A 120 -5.46 -5.53 13.68
C GLU A 120 -4.66 -4.58 14.57
N VAL A 121 -5.24 -3.41 14.89
CA VAL A 121 -4.83 -2.60 16.06
C VAL A 121 -5.84 -2.84 17.19
N ALA A 122 -5.47 -3.63 18.19
CA ALA A 122 -6.31 -3.89 19.34
C ALA A 122 -6.19 -2.74 20.35
N GLY A 123 -7.31 -2.07 20.65
CA GLY A 123 -7.37 -0.98 21.61
C GLY A 123 -7.57 0.38 20.93
N ASP A 124 -6.73 1.34 21.26
CA ASP A 124 -6.88 2.71 20.78
C ASP A 124 -6.55 2.86 19.29
N PHE A 125 -7.29 3.74 18.61
CA PHE A 125 -7.13 4.04 17.19
C PHE A 125 -5.73 4.58 16.86
N ALA A 126 -5.14 4.09 15.77
CA ALA A 126 -3.82 4.53 15.30
C ALA A 126 -3.68 4.43 13.77
N SER A 127 -2.72 5.19 13.22
CA SER A 127 -2.19 4.95 11.88
C SER A 127 -1.09 3.90 11.95
N VAL A 128 -0.97 3.07 10.93
CA VAL A 128 0.06 2.05 10.80
C VAL A 128 0.99 2.41 9.65
N VAL A 129 2.29 2.37 9.91
CA VAL A 129 3.33 2.52 8.89
C VAL A 129 4.15 1.24 8.86
N ILE A 130 4.31 0.63 7.69
CA ILE A 130 5.21 -0.50 7.46
C ILE A 130 6.25 -0.06 6.43
N SER A 131 7.51 0.00 6.87
CA SER A 131 8.65 0.39 6.07
C SER A 131 9.61 -0.77 5.89
N ASN A 132 9.90 -1.14 4.64
CA ASN A 132 10.91 -2.13 4.31
C ASN A 132 11.60 -1.78 2.98
N PRO A 133 12.83 -1.23 3.01
CA PRO A 133 13.57 -0.87 1.81
C PRO A 133 13.93 -2.02 0.86
N ASN A 134 13.82 -3.28 1.31
CA ASN A 134 14.05 -4.45 0.47
C ASN A 134 12.82 -4.81 -0.39
N GLY A 135 11.65 -4.33 -0.01
CA GLY A 135 10.38 -4.55 -0.71
C GLY A 135 9.26 -5.03 0.22
N ILE A 136 8.02 -4.95 -0.28
CA ILE A 136 6.82 -5.40 0.42
C ILE A 136 5.91 -6.13 -0.58
N SER A 137 5.56 -7.37 -0.27
CA SER A 137 4.55 -8.15 -0.97
C SER A 137 3.29 -8.25 -0.12
N ILE A 138 2.16 -7.88 -0.68
CA ILE A 138 0.84 -7.86 -0.04
C ILE A 138 -0.06 -8.82 -0.82
N ASN A 139 -0.75 -9.73 -0.14
CA ASN A 139 -1.68 -10.64 -0.81
C ASN A 139 -2.81 -11.03 0.14
N GLY A 140 -4.00 -10.48 -0.08
CA GLY A 140 -5.19 -10.73 0.74
C GLY A 140 -5.13 -10.02 2.10
N LEU A 141 -4.66 -8.77 2.13
CA LEU A 141 -4.67 -7.97 3.36
C LEU A 141 -6.05 -7.37 3.65
N THR A 142 -6.45 -7.42 4.92
CA THR A 142 -7.59 -6.70 5.49
C THR A 142 -7.17 -6.01 6.80
N PHE A 143 -8.02 -5.13 7.35
CA PHE A 143 -7.66 -4.30 8.50
C PHE A 143 -8.75 -4.31 9.57
N SER A 144 -8.44 -3.86 10.79
CA SER A 144 -9.45 -3.53 11.80
C SER A 144 -9.93 -2.08 11.67
N ASP A 145 -11.13 -1.79 12.17
CA ASP A 145 -11.74 -0.44 12.12
C ASP A 145 -11.03 0.61 13.01
N THR A 146 -10.05 0.17 13.79
CA THR A 146 -9.18 0.99 14.63
C THR A 146 -7.94 1.51 13.89
N ILE A 147 -7.82 1.23 12.59
CA ILE A 147 -6.74 1.73 11.74
C ILE A 147 -7.24 2.90 10.90
N GLY A 148 -6.66 4.07 11.10
CA GLY A 148 -7.01 5.27 10.32
C GLY A 148 -6.35 5.32 8.97
N GLU A 149 -5.04 5.11 8.95
CA GLU A 149 -4.22 5.14 7.75
C GLU A 149 -3.32 3.92 7.72
N ALA A 150 -3.31 3.24 6.58
CA ALA A 150 -2.38 2.15 6.27
C ALA A 150 -1.33 2.66 5.28
N ASN A 151 -0.10 2.81 5.75
CA ASN A 151 1.01 3.36 4.97
C ASN A 151 2.06 2.27 4.74
N PHE A 152 2.31 1.94 3.48
CA PHE A 152 3.34 0.98 3.10
C PHE A 152 4.42 1.70 2.31
N THR A 153 5.67 1.53 2.71
CA THR A 153 6.78 2.20 2.04
C THR A 153 8.03 1.35 1.92
N THR A 154 8.74 1.49 0.80
CA THR A 154 10.13 1.01 0.69
C THR A 154 11.14 2.12 1.02
N GLY A 155 10.66 3.25 1.51
CA GLY A 155 11.50 4.35 1.95
C GLY A 155 12.16 4.06 3.29
N THR A 156 13.38 4.56 3.46
CA THR A 156 14.02 4.63 4.77
C THR A 156 13.40 5.79 5.55
N ILE A 157 12.98 5.54 6.79
CA ILE A 157 12.34 6.54 7.65
C ILE A 157 13.39 7.20 8.54
N THR A 158 13.33 8.51 8.69
CA THR A 158 14.15 9.27 9.63
C THR A 158 13.28 9.90 10.72
N PHE A 159 13.91 10.18 11.86
CA PHE A 159 13.24 10.75 13.02
C PHE A 159 13.98 11.97 13.53
N ASP A 160 13.22 12.98 13.96
CA ASP A 160 13.78 14.19 14.57
C ASP A 160 14.38 13.89 15.96
N LYS A 161 15.00 14.91 16.58
CA LYS A 161 15.59 14.80 17.93
C LYS A 161 14.58 14.40 19.02
N ARG A 162 13.27 14.56 18.77
CA ARG A 162 12.16 14.19 19.67
C ARG A 162 11.53 12.84 19.29
N LYS A 163 12.12 12.13 18.33
CA LYS A 163 11.66 10.84 17.78
C LYS A 163 10.33 10.93 17.03
N ASN A 164 9.98 12.10 16.50
CA ASN A 164 8.86 12.24 15.57
C ASN A 164 9.29 11.79 14.19
N LEU A 165 8.35 11.24 13.40
CA LEU A 165 8.58 10.99 11.98
C LEU A 165 8.95 12.31 11.30
N GLU A 166 10.12 12.34 10.66
CA GLU A 166 10.64 13.52 9.98
C GLU A 166 10.51 13.35 8.47
N GLU A 167 11.16 12.33 7.91
CA GLU A 167 11.14 12.06 6.48
C GLU A 167 10.95 10.58 6.17
N SER A 168 10.41 10.30 4.98
CA SER A 168 10.54 9.00 4.32
C SER A 168 11.25 9.20 2.98
N LYS A 169 12.36 8.51 2.78
CA LYS A 169 13.18 8.60 1.57
C LYS A 169 13.11 7.31 0.77
N VAL A 170 12.38 7.34 -0.34
CA VAL A 170 12.25 6.23 -1.30
C VAL A 170 13.28 6.40 -2.41
N THR A 171 14.22 5.46 -2.51
CA THR A 171 15.17 5.38 -3.64
C THR A 171 15.18 4.01 -4.32
N LYS A 172 14.72 2.95 -3.63
CA LYS A 172 14.77 1.57 -4.09
C LYS A 172 13.58 0.75 -3.54
N GLY A 173 13.57 -0.54 -3.86
CA GLY A 173 12.53 -1.49 -3.41
C GLY A 173 11.32 -1.52 -4.34
N HIS A 174 10.49 -2.54 -4.17
CA HIS A 174 9.23 -2.70 -4.90
C HIS A 174 8.11 -3.05 -3.94
N ILE A 175 6.89 -2.59 -4.25
CA ILE A 175 5.67 -3.08 -3.62
C ILE A 175 4.91 -3.92 -4.66
N THR A 176 4.47 -5.11 -4.26
CA THR A 176 3.60 -5.95 -5.08
C THR A 176 2.30 -6.20 -4.33
N ILE A 177 1.17 -5.85 -4.95
CA ILE A 177 -0.15 -6.35 -4.58
C ILE A 177 -0.39 -7.61 -5.40
N GLY A 178 -0.51 -8.75 -4.74
CA GLY A 178 -0.75 -10.05 -5.36
C GLY A 178 -2.20 -10.25 -5.78
N GLU A 179 -2.49 -11.42 -6.32
CA GLU A 179 -3.79 -11.78 -6.92
C GLU A 179 -4.98 -11.68 -5.95
N ASP A 180 -4.77 -11.95 -4.65
CA ASP A 180 -5.83 -11.82 -3.63
C ASP A 180 -6.06 -10.36 -3.19
N GLY A 181 -5.29 -9.42 -3.74
CA GLY A 181 -5.52 -7.99 -3.56
C GLY A 181 -5.28 -7.45 -2.15
N ILE A 182 -5.89 -6.30 -1.88
CA ILE A 182 -5.92 -5.62 -0.58
C ILE A 182 -7.26 -4.90 -0.41
N ASN A 183 -7.94 -5.16 0.70
CA ASN A 183 -9.21 -4.51 1.04
C ASN A 183 -9.02 -3.57 2.23
N THR A 184 -9.19 -2.29 1.94
CA THR A 184 -9.00 -1.13 2.81
C THR A 184 -10.27 -0.33 3.00
N ARG A 185 -11.45 -0.93 2.78
CA ARG A 185 -12.74 -0.21 2.90
C ARG A 185 -13.04 0.32 4.31
N ASN A 186 -12.39 -0.25 5.33
CA ASN A 186 -12.53 0.17 6.72
C ASN A 186 -11.36 0.99 7.26
N VAL A 187 -10.41 1.38 6.40
CA VAL A 187 -9.41 2.39 6.71
C VAL A 187 -9.67 3.63 5.87
N ASN A 188 -9.35 4.81 6.40
CA ASN A 188 -9.65 6.06 5.69
C ASN A 188 -8.70 6.27 4.50
N TYR A 189 -7.42 5.90 4.67
CA TYR A 189 -6.37 6.09 3.67
C TYR A 189 -5.49 4.85 3.53
N LEU A 190 -5.31 4.40 2.30
CA LEU A 190 -4.23 3.52 1.89
C LEU A 190 -3.20 4.34 1.12
N ASN A 191 -1.96 4.34 1.57
CA ASN A 191 -0.85 4.96 0.85
C ASN A 191 0.25 3.93 0.56
N LEU A 192 0.66 3.85 -0.71
CA LEU A 192 1.77 3.02 -1.18
C LEU A 192 2.89 3.92 -1.72
N PHE A 193 4.09 3.81 -1.16
CA PHE A 193 5.26 4.61 -1.56
C PHE A 193 6.46 3.73 -1.86
N SER A 194 6.85 3.62 -3.12
CA SER A 194 7.95 2.72 -3.51
C SER A 194 8.65 3.18 -4.78
N LYS A 195 9.87 2.69 -5.05
CA LYS A 195 10.49 2.95 -6.36
C LYS A 195 9.61 2.37 -7.48
N THR A 196 9.14 1.13 -7.32
CA THR A 196 8.18 0.52 -8.25
C THR A 196 7.01 -0.11 -7.52
N ILE A 197 5.84 -0.11 -8.16
CA ILE A 197 4.61 -0.72 -7.64
C ILE A 197 3.99 -1.61 -8.71
N LYS A 198 3.76 -2.88 -8.39
CA LYS A 198 3.06 -3.85 -9.23
C LYS A 198 1.72 -4.21 -8.60
N ILE A 199 0.65 -4.22 -9.39
CA ILE A 199 -0.71 -4.48 -8.94
C ILE A 199 -1.28 -5.65 -9.75
N ASP A 200 -1.17 -6.84 -9.19
CA ASP A 200 -1.61 -8.11 -9.78
C ASP A 200 -2.97 -8.59 -9.26
N GLY A 201 -3.59 -7.83 -8.36
CA GLY A 201 -4.95 -8.04 -7.87
C GLY A 201 -5.56 -6.72 -7.36
N ASP A 202 -6.83 -6.77 -6.96
CA ASP A 202 -7.61 -5.56 -6.71
C ASP A 202 -7.19 -4.80 -5.45
N ILE A 203 -7.15 -3.48 -5.56
CA ILE A 203 -7.06 -2.56 -4.43
C ILE A 203 -8.43 -1.94 -4.22
N GLU A 204 -9.04 -2.20 -3.06
CA GLU A 204 -10.38 -1.68 -2.73
C GLU A 204 -10.29 -0.75 -1.50
N GLY A 205 -10.78 0.49 -1.56
CA GLY A 205 -10.67 1.42 -0.42
C GLY A 205 -11.53 2.68 -0.49
N ASP A 206 -11.46 3.55 0.52
CA ASP A 206 -12.04 4.90 0.42
C ASP A 206 -11.06 5.85 -0.30
N TYR A 207 -9.90 6.13 0.30
CA TYR A 207 -8.83 6.89 -0.35
C TYR A 207 -7.64 5.97 -0.64
N VAL A 208 -7.26 5.87 -1.91
CA VAL A 208 -6.09 5.09 -2.34
C VAL A 208 -5.09 6.01 -3.02
N SER A 209 -3.87 6.07 -2.48
CA SER A 209 -2.74 6.81 -3.05
C SER A 209 -1.60 5.86 -3.42
N VAL A 210 -1.21 5.89 -4.68
CA VAL A 210 -0.10 5.09 -5.22
C VAL A 210 0.99 6.03 -5.73
N HIS A 211 2.15 6.01 -5.08
CA HIS A 211 3.28 6.88 -5.38
C HIS A 211 4.49 6.03 -5.75
N ALA A 212 4.91 6.14 -7.02
CA ALA A 212 6.07 5.44 -7.52
C ALA A 212 7.20 6.37 -7.98
N GLY A 213 8.42 5.85 -7.89
CA GLY A 213 9.65 6.56 -8.21
C GLY A 213 10.31 7.17 -6.98
N GLY A 214 11.43 7.85 -7.23
CA GLY A 214 12.23 8.45 -6.18
C GLY A 214 11.50 9.62 -5.54
N VAL A 215 11.27 9.55 -4.23
CA VAL A 215 10.58 10.60 -3.49
C VAL A 215 11.15 10.75 -2.07
N LEU A 216 11.34 12.01 -1.69
CA LEU A 216 11.52 12.41 -0.30
C LEU A 216 10.20 13.01 0.19
N THR A 217 9.58 12.36 1.17
CA THR A 217 8.34 12.81 1.79
C THR A 217 8.67 13.47 3.13
N ASP A 218 8.32 14.74 3.28
CA ASP A 218 8.32 15.43 4.57
C ASP A 218 7.03 15.04 5.31
N MET A 219 7.16 14.28 6.38
CA MET A 219 6.02 13.75 7.14
C MET A 219 5.34 14.81 8.01
N LYS A 220 5.99 15.96 8.24
CA LYS A 220 5.46 17.06 9.05
C LYS A 220 4.62 18.03 8.22
N ASN A 221 5.09 18.36 7.02
CA ASN A 221 4.41 19.29 6.11
C ASN A 221 3.61 18.59 5.01
N LEU A 222 3.71 17.26 4.92
CA LEU A 222 3.06 16.41 3.91
C LEU A 222 3.43 16.86 2.48
N THR A 223 4.70 17.19 2.26
CA THR A 223 5.24 17.59 0.96
C THR A 223 6.06 16.46 0.34
N TYR A 224 6.08 16.45 -0.99
CA TYR A 224 6.75 15.42 -1.78
C TYR A 224 7.79 16.09 -2.68
N THR A 225 9.06 15.78 -2.46
CA THR A 225 10.16 16.27 -3.29
C THR A 225 10.69 15.12 -4.12
N TRP A 226 10.76 15.31 -5.44
CA TRP A 226 11.38 14.32 -6.31
C TRP A 226 12.87 14.17 -5.98
N ILE A 227 13.34 12.93 -5.97
CA ILE A 227 14.75 12.57 -5.90
C ILE A 227 15.05 11.47 -6.92
N GLU A 228 16.32 11.25 -7.24
CA GLU A 228 16.72 10.19 -8.16
C GLU A 228 16.61 8.80 -7.50
N SER A 229 16.07 7.83 -8.25
CA SER A 229 15.98 6.43 -7.85
C SER A 229 17.30 5.68 -8.08
N GLU A 230 17.61 4.71 -7.22
CA GLU A 230 18.77 3.83 -7.32
C GLU A 230 18.54 2.65 -8.28
N GLY A 231 19.60 2.17 -8.93
CA GLY A 231 19.59 0.94 -9.73
C GLY A 231 18.98 1.11 -11.13
N PRO A 232 18.73 0.00 -11.87
CA PRO A 232 18.27 0.08 -13.24
C PRO A 232 16.88 0.72 -13.32
N LYS A 233 16.64 1.41 -14.42
CA LYS A 233 15.36 2.05 -14.69
C LYS A 233 14.36 1.00 -15.18
N PRO A 234 13.21 0.82 -14.51
CA PRO A 234 12.20 -0.12 -14.94
C PRO A 234 11.48 0.38 -16.21
N GLU A 235 10.84 -0.52 -16.95
CA GLU A 235 9.94 -0.13 -18.04
C GLU A 235 8.77 0.69 -17.49
N PHE A 236 8.16 0.22 -16.41
CA PHE A 236 7.05 0.87 -15.72
C PHE A 236 7.39 1.11 -14.24
N SER A 237 7.13 2.33 -13.74
CA SER A 237 7.20 2.63 -12.30
C SER A 237 5.94 2.13 -11.57
N ILE A 238 4.80 2.13 -12.27
CA ILE A 238 3.55 1.51 -11.80
C ILE A 238 3.05 0.59 -12.92
N ASP A 239 2.80 -0.67 -12.59
CA ASP A 239 2.31 -1.67 -13.53
C ASP A 239 1.16 -2.47 -12.93
N THR A 240 -0.05 -2.24 -13.43
CA THR A 240 -1.23 -3.02 -13.11
C THR A 240 -1.46 -4.10 -14.17
N SER A 241 -1.65 -5.35 -13.74
CA SER A 241 -1.96 -6.48 -14.61
C SER A 241 -3.40 -6.41 -15.17
N ASP A 242 -3.73 -7.29 -16.12
CA ASP A 242 -5.07 -7.39 -16.71
C ASP A 242 -6.17 -7.81 -15.70
N ILE A 243 -5.78 -8.39 -14.56
CA ILE A 243 -6.70 -8.84 -13.50
C ILE A 243 -6.61 -7.98 -12.22
N GLY A 244 -5.75 -6.96 -12.21
CA GLY A 244 -5.66 -6.00 -11.13
C GLY A 244 -6.40 -4.70 -11.47
N GLY A 245 -6.87 -4.02 -10.42
CA GLY A 245 -7.51 -2.72 -10.54
C GLY A 245 -7.45 -1.91 -9.24
N ILE A 246 -7.88 -0.65 -9.31
CA ILE A 246 -8.05 0.23 -8.16
C ILE A 246 -9.50 0.71 -8.13
N TYR A 247 -10.21 0.35 -7.06
CA TYR A 247 -11.62 0.63 -6.84
C TYR A 247 -11.77 1.43 -5.56
N ALA A 248 -11.94 2.75 -5.68
CA ALA A 248 -11.98 3.62 -4.52
C ALA A 248 -12.92 4.81 -4.64
N ASN A 249 -13.19 5.47 -3.52
CA ASN A 249 -13.88 6.75 -3.56
C ASN A 249 -12.97 7.83 -4.15
N ARG A 250 -11.69 7.84 -3.79
CA ARG A 250 -10.68 8.75 -4.34
C ARG A 250 -9.42 7.97 -4.69
N ILE A 251 -8.97 8.13 -5.94
CA ILE A 251 -7.75 7.51 -6.46
C ILE A 251 -6.74 8.60 -6.78
N VAL A 252 -5.53 8.48 -6.25
CA VAL A 252 -4.39 9.32 -6.59
C VAL A 252 -3.23 8.44 -7.03
N VAL A 253 -2.73 8.72 -8.23
CA VAL A 253 -1.57 8.04 -8.81
C VAL A 253 -0.49 9.07 -9.10
N ILE A 254 0.69 8.89 -8.54
CA ILE A 254 1.84 9.77 -8.72
C ILE A 254 3.02 8.94 -9.19
N SER A 255 3.66 9.38 -10.27
CA SER A 255 4.92 8.81 -10.76
C SER A 255 5.93 9.91 -11.00
N THR A 256 7.10 9.78 -10.41
CA THR A 256 8.13 10.82 -10.44
C THR A 256 9.39 10.42 -11.23
N ASP A 257 9.59 9.13 -11.49
CA ASP A 257 10.78 8.64 -12.20
C ASP A 257 10.78 9.06 -13.68
N LYS A 258 11.84 9.78 -14.07
CA LYS A 258 11.94 10.34 -15.42
C LYS A 258 12.07 9.25 -16.47
N GLY A 259 11.08 9.20 -17.35
CA GLY A 259 10.98 8.38 -18.55
C GLY A 259 10.67 6.91 -18.29
N THR A 260 10.24 6.53 -17.09
CA THR A 260 9.54 5.26 -16.88
C THR A 260 8.11 5.41 -17.40
N GLY A 261 7.49 4.33 -17.85
CA GLY A 261 6.06 4.30 -18.13
C GLY A 261 5.23 4.19 -16.85
N VAL A 262 3.94 4.44 -16.99
CA VAL A 262 2.90 4.07 -16.03
C VAL A 262 1.87 3.24 -16.80
N ASN A 263 1.61 2.01 -16.36
CA ASN A 263 0.61 1.13 -16.94
C ASN A 263 -0.46 0.85 -15.88
N LEU A 264 -1.69 1.28 -16.15
CA LEU A 264 -2.83 1.15 -15.26
C LEU A 264 -3.92 0.33 -15.96
N ASN A 265 -4.56 -0.54 -15.21
CA ASN A 265 -5.73 -1.30 -15.61
C ASN A 265 -6.81 -1.07 -14.54
N ASP A 266 -8.07 -1.03 -14.96
CA ASP A 266 -9.24 -0.88 -14.11
C ASP A 266 -9.13 0.20 -13.02
N LEU A 267 -9.41 1.46 -13.40
CA LEU A 267 -9.55 2.57 -12.45
C LEU A 267 -11.02 2.94 -12.31
N ASP A 268 -11.64 2.55 -11.19
CA ASP A 268 -13.02 2.88 -10.85
C ASP A 268 -13.04 3.78 -9.59
N GLY A 269 -13.11 5.08 -9.83
CA GLY A 269 -13.12 6.10 -8.78
C GLY A 269 -14.52 6.69 -8.61
N LYS A 270 -15.03 6.91 -7.41
CA LYS A 270 -16.34 7.60 -7.27
C LYS A 270 -16.21 9.13 -7.37
N ASN A 271 -15.46 9.73 -6.44
CA ASN A 271 -15.37 11.18 -6.27
C ASN A 271 -14.18 11.83 -6.99
N LEU A 272 -13.06 11.12 -7.15
CA LEU A 272 -11.84 11.69 -7.74
C LEU A 272 -10.98 10.59 -8.37
N ILE A 273 -10.46 10.87 -9.56
CA ILE A 273 -9.24 10.23 -10.07
C ILE A 273 -8.23 11.31 -10.43
N LYS A 274 -7.05 11.27 -9.81
CA LYS A 274 -5.92 12.14 -10.13
C LYS A 274 -4.71 11.32 -10.52
N ILE A 275 -4.18 11.56 -11.72
CA ILE A 275 -2.93 10.97 -12.19
C ILE A 275 -1.94 12.11 -12.43
N ASN A 276 -0.77 12.06 -11.79
CA ASN A 276 0.29 13.03 -11.94
C ASN A 276 1.62 12.31 -12.21
N ALA A 277 1.97 12.20 -13.49
CA ALA A 277 3.16 11.54 -13.99
C ALA A 277 3.90 12.43 -15.02
N PRO A 278 4.29 13.66 -14.64
CA PRO A 278 4.82 14.67 -15.58
C PRO A 278 6.16 14.29 -16.19
N TYR A 279 6.90 13.35 -15.59
CA TYR A 279 8.20 12.93 -16.07
C TYR A 279 8.18 11.55 -16.73
N SER A 280 7.06 10.83 -16.66
CA SER A 280 6.91 9.52 -17.28
C SER A 280 6.94 9.62 -18.81
N SER A 281 7.44 8.58 -19.47
CA SER A 281 7.51 8.50 -20.94
C SER A 281 6.13 8.32 -21.57
N THR A 282 5.26 7.54 -20.90
CA THR A 282 3.87 7.29 -21.28
C THR A 282 3.05 6.95 -20.05
N VAL A 283 1.76 7.28 -20.10
CA VAL A 283 0.73 6.76 -19.19
C VAL A 283 -0.25 5.97 -20.05
N ASN A 284 -0.40 4.68 -19.77
CA ASN A 284 -1.37 3.81 -20.40
C ASN A 284 -2.49 3.51 -19.40
N ILE A 285 -3.74 3.71 -19.82
CA ILE A 285 -4.93 3.35 -19.05
C ILE A 285 -5.73 2.35 -19.89
N ASN A 286 -5.81 1.12 -19.40
CA ASN A 286 -6.50 0.00 -20.01
C ASN A 286 -7.74 -0.38 -19.18
N GLY A 287 -8.48 -1.41 -19.62
CA GLY A 287 -9.62 -1.92 -18.88
C GLY A 287 -10.76 -0.91 -18.71
N VAL A 288 -11.38 -0.89 -17.53
CA VAL A 288 -12.40 0.08 -17.12
C VAL A 288 -11.72 1.36 -16.67
N PHE A 289 -12.15 2.49 -17.23
CA PHE A 289 -11.77 3.81 -16.72
C PHE A 289 -13.01 4.65 -16.44
N ARG A 290 -13.37 4.75 -15.17
CA ARG A 290 -14.66 5.27 -14.71
C ARG A 290 -14.49 6.26 -13.58
N ASN A 291 -15.22 7.37 -13.64
CA ASN A 291 -15.43 8.23 -12.48
C ASN A 291 -16.89 8.69 -12.32
N ASP A 292 -17.51 8.39 -11.17
CA ASP A 292 -18.93 8.73 -10.89
C ASP A 292 -19.20 10.24 -10.99
N ASN A 293 -18.26 11.07 -10.53
CA ASN A 293 -18.44 12.53 -10.52
C ASN A 293 -17.76 13.26 -11.68
N ASN A 294 -17.23 12.56 -12.69
CA ASN A 294 -16.43 13.13 -13.79
C ASN A 294 -15.26 14.04 -13.33
N ASN A 295 -14.78 13.88 -12.11
CA ASN A 295 -13.67 14.63 -11.53
C ASN A 295 -12.36 13.87 -11.77
N ILE A 296 -11.84 14.03 -12.99
CA ILE A 296 -10.63 13.39 -13.46
C ILE A 296 -9.59 14.45 -13.82
N THR A 297 -8.40 14.37 -13.23
CA THR A 297 -7.25 15.21 -13.61
C THR A 297 -6.07 14.32 -13.98
N ILE A 298 -5.51 14.51 -15.18
CA ILE A 298 -4.33 13.77 -15.65
C ILE A 298 -3.27 14.76 -16.09
N ASN A 299 -2.07 14.63 -15.51
CA ASN A 299 -0.86 15.31 -15.94
C ASN A 299 0.15 14.27 -16.41
N ALA A 300 0.37 14.19 -17.72
CA ALA A 300 1.26 13.22 -18.37
C ALA A 300 1.82 13.80 -19.66
N ASN A 301 3.05 13.44 -20.04
CA ASN A 301 3.64 13.87 -21.31
C ASN A 301 2.95 13.20 -22.51
N ASN A 302 2.73 11.88 -22.42
CA ASN A 302 2.01 11.09 -23.40
C ASN A 302 0.96 10.25 -22.67
N LEU A 303 -0.27 10.27 -23.15
CA LEU A 303 -1.40 9.54 -22.56
C LEU A 303 -2.06 8.67 -23.62
N ASN A 304 -2.13 7.36 -23.34
CA ASN A 304 -2.89 6.40 -24.14
C ASN A 304 -4.03 5.84 -23.29
N VAL A 305 -5.27 6.13 -23.67
CA VAL A 305 -6.45 5.51 -23.05
C VAL A 305 -6.99 4.47 -24.01
N ASN A 306 -6.69 3.21 -23.74
CA ASN A 306 -7.14 2.05 -24.53
C ASN A 306 -8.34 1.34 -23.90
N GLY A 307 -8.64 1.68 -22.63
CA GLY A 307 -9.78 1.15 -21.88
C GLY A 307 -11.12 1.67 -22.38
N THR A 308 -12.20 1.03 -21.93
CA THR A 308 -13.56 1.55 -22.14
C THR A 308 -13.76 2.68 -21.15
N LYS A 309 -13.69 3.92 -21.66
CA LYS A 309 -14.08 5.08 -20.87
C LYS A 309 -15.60 5.07 -20.73
N LEU A 310 -16.11 5.09 -19.51
CA LEU A 310 -17.54 5.08 -19.24
C LEU A 310 -17.95 6.40 -18.58
N LYS A 311 -19.10 6.95 -18.98
CA LYS A 311 -19.78 8.04 -18.26
C LYS A 311 -21.13 7.56 -17.75
N TRP A 312 -21.57 8.12 -16.62
CA TRP A 312 -22.92 7.89 -16.14
C TRP A 312 -23.91 8.66 -17.02
N SER A 313 -24.95 7.98 -17.50
CA SER A 313 -26.08 8.61 -18.18
C SER A 313 -27.24 8.71 -17.21
N ASP A 314 -27.52 9.92 -16.73
CA ASP A 314 -28.67 10.19 -15.84
C ASP A 314 -29.98 9.75 -16.52
N ASP A 315 -30.14 10.04 -17.82
CA ASP A 315 -31.35 9.71 -18.59
C ASP A 315 -31.62 8.20 -18.69
N LYS A 316 -30.57 7.38 -18.70
CA LYS A 316 -30.68 5.92 -18.93
C LYS A 316 -30.39 5.11 -17.67
N ASN A 317 -30.06 5.77 -16.56
CA ASN A 317 -29.68 5.15 -15.30
C ASN A 317 -28.65 4.01 -15.46
N ARG A 318 -27.66 4.23 -16.34
CA ARG A 318 -26.61 3.25 -16.65
C ARG A 318 -25.33 3.91 -17.13
N TRP A 319 -24.24 3.16 -17.07
CA TRP A 319 -22.97 3.52 -17.68
C TRP A 319 -22.99 3.34 -19.19
N GLU A 320 -22.47 4.34 -19.90
CA GLU A 320 -22.33 4.28 -21.35
C GLU A 320 -20.87 4.56 -21.76
N PRO A 321 -20.37 3.85 -22.79
CA PRO A 321 -19.11 4.21 -23.44
C PRO A 321 -19.12 5.69 -23.88
N ILE A 322 -18.00 6.37 -23.66
CA ILE A 322 -17.73 7.70 -24.21
C ILE A 322 -17.19 7.57 -25.62
#